data_AF-A0A1T3JDE2-F1
#
_entry.id   AF-A0A1T3JDE2-F1
#
_cell.length_a   1.000
_cell.length_b   1.000
_cell.length_c   1.000
_cell.angle_alpha   90.00
_cell.angle_beta   90.00
_cell.angle_gamma   90.00
#
_symmetry.space_group_name_H-M   'P 1'
#
loop_
_entity.id
_entity.type
_entity.pdbx_description
1 polymer ?
#
loop_
_entity_poly.entity_id
_entity_poly.type
_entity_poly.pdbx_seq_one_letter_code
_entity_poly.pdbx_strand_id
1 'polypeptide(L)'
;MTRICFTEDRFEINGEVVSLPYPVKDLKNILGESDVFASEHNEVYTWSDLGLKAYSKDGQTVDIIDVIFQPEDYEHSPKEAFTGELLLEGIDIIDYYQQNKDKRVKLWDDDPNGAFVFNQHSIWFDLTDEILDAVSIEIYSKGEAVIAEPLPLDKGFENMPELWQQWIDATKEYVEESNAYYNLTYGITEEQLQESEDQFDFPLPPVLLNFYKVHNVRWNAVTSAFSFSVNGWSYDLLPFEKIIDEWEEIQDLCDDEILSDEVKEGYSDKVKASNYANSQWIPFAEGRNGDYLLIDADPSEKGVYGQIIELQNEGWLRTVVASSLEDLITQEIAVIQSEGNNRFGFIQENGKF
;
A
#
# COMPACT_ATOMS: atom_id res chain seq x y z
N MET A 1 23.41 -29.85 -14.69
CA MET A 1 23.08 -28.42 -14.50
C MET A 1 21.59 -28.32 -14.66
N THR A 2 20.90 -27.82 -13.64
CA THR A 2 19.44 -27.70 -13.65
C THR A 2 19.04 -26.56 -14.57
N ARG A 3 17.98 -26.75 -15.36
CA ARG A 3 17.45 -25.72 -16.25
C ARG A 3 15.96 -25.52 -15.98
N ILE A 4 15.57 -24.29 -15.69
CA ILE A 4 14.21 -23.87 -15.42
C ILE A 4 13.84 -22.83 -16.48
N CYS A 5 12.77 -23.07 -17.22
CA CYS A 5 12.37 -22.22 -18.34
C CYS A 5 10.89 -21.87 -18.24
N PHE A 6 10.58 -20.61 -18.47
CA PHE A 6 9.23 -20.13 -18.72
C PHE A 6 9.11 -19.55 -20.12
N THR A 7 7.99 -19.88 -20.75
CA THR A 7 7.46 -19.22 -21.95
C THR A 7 5.99 -18.91 -21.70
N GLU A 8 5.36 -18.09 -22.55
CA GLU A 8 3.95 -17.70 -22.46
C GLU A 8 3.03 -18.89 -22.14
N ASP A 9 3.30 -20.04 -22.78
CA ASP A 9 2.45 -21.23 -22.70
C ASP A 9 3.02 -22.38 -21.85
N ARG A 10 4.26 -22.28 -21.34
CA ARG A 10 4.93 -23.42 -20.68
C ARG A 10 5.85 -23.03 -19.54
N PHE A 11 5.83 -23.84 -18.50
CA PHE A 11 6.81 -23.90 -17.43
C PHE A 11 7.49 -25.28 -17.49
N GLU A 12 8.81 -25.31 -17.60
CA GLU A 12 9.59 -26.54 -17.74
C GLU A 12 10.76 -26.59 -16.74
N ILE A 13 11.01 -27.77 -16.15
CA ILE A 13 12.21 -28.07 -15.35
C ILE A 13 12.93 -29.24 -16.00
N ASN A 14 14.20 -29.04 -16.38
CA ASN A 14 15.01 -29.99 -17.14
C ASN A 14 14.33 -30.53 -18.42
N GLY A 15 13.46 -29.73 -19.02
CA GLY A 15 12.70 -30.07 -20.25
C GLY A 15 11.39 -30.83 -20.00
N GLU A 16 11.07 -31.16 -18.76
CA GLU A 16 9.76 -31.73 -18.38
C GLU A 16 8.80 -30.61 -18.01
N VAL A 17 7.55 -30.68 -18.52
CA VAL A 17 6.53 -29.67 -18.26
C VAL A 17 6.01 -29.80 -16.83
N VAL A 18 6.01 -28.68 -16.12
CA VAL A 18 5.56 -28.56 -14.72
C VAL A 18 4.39 -27.58 -14.66
N SER A 19 3.40 -27.90 -13.82
CA SER A 19 2.29 -27.02 -13.49
C SER A 19 1.96 -27.20 -12.02
N LEU A 20 2.06 -26.12 -11.25
CA LEU A 20 1.73 -26.12 -9.83
C LEU A 20 0.19 -26.14 -9.64
N PRO A 21 -0.34 -26.85 -8.63
CA PRO A 21 0.42 -27.70 -7.72
C PRO A 21 0.88 -28.99 -8.44
N TYR A 22 2.11 -29.44 -8.18
CA TYR A 22 2.74 -30.53 -8.93
C TYR A 22 3.10 -31.72 -8.04
N PRO A 23 2.91 -33.00 -8.45
CA PRO A 23 3.18 -34.14 -7.59
C PRO A 23 4.64 -34.20 -7.12
N VAL A 24 4.85 -34.29 -5.80
CA VAL A 24 6.18 -34.40 -5.17
C VAL A 24 6.98 -35.55 -5.78
N LYS A 25 6.31 -36.69 -6.01
CA LYS A 25 6.93 -37.88 -6.61
C LYS A 25 7.47 -37.62 -8.02
N ASP A 26 6.78 -36.80 -8.81
CA ASP A 26 7.18 -36.51 -10.18
C ASP A 26 8.31 -35.48 -10.18
N LEU A 27 8.25 -34.49 -9.29
CA LEU A 27 9.35 -33.54 -9.10
C LEU A 27 10.65 -34.23 -8.66
N LYS A 28 10.54 -35.24 -7.77
CA LYS A 28 11.66 -36.11 -7.39
C LYS A 28 12.25 -36.89 -8.57
N ASN A 29 11.46 -37.27 -9.57
CA ASN A 29 12.00 -37.91 -10.78
C ASN A 29 12.81 -36.91 -11.64
N ILE A 30 12.51 -35.61 -11.56
CA ILE A 30 13.17 -34.54 -12.33
C ILE A 30 14.44 -34.05 -11.63
N LEU A 31 14.38 -33.86 -10.31
CA LEU A 31 15.44 -33.21 -9.52
C LEU A 31 16.25 -34.18 -8.65
N GLY A 32 15.79 -35.42 -8.47
CA GLY A 32 16.40 -36.42 -7.60
C GLY A 32 15.85 -36.39 -6.17
N GLU A 33 16.53 -37.10 -5.27
CA GLU A 33 16.18 -37.12 -3.83
C GLU A 33 16.39 -35.75 -3.19
N SER A 34 15.46 -35.35 -2.34
CA SER A 34 15.55 -34.15 -1.50
C SER A 34 15.66 -34.52 -0.03
N ASP A 35 16.21 -33.60 0.75
CA ASP A 35 16.04 -33.59 2.20
C ASP A 35 14.62 -33.09 2.51
N VAL A 36 13.92 -33.74 3.44
CA VAL A 36 12.53 -33.41 3.79
C VAL A 36 12.45 -32.94 5.23
N PHE A 37 11.84 -31.78 5.43
CA PHE A 37 11.53 -31.21 6.73
C PHE A 37 10.02 -31.03 6.88
N ALA A 38 9.41 -31.70 7.86
CA ALA A 38 7.98 -31.63 8.11
C ALA A 38 7.67 -30.77 9.34
N SER A 39 6.75 -29.81 9.19
CA SER A 39 6.23 -28.95 10.26
C SER A 39 4.74 -29.25 10.52
N GLU A 40 4.13 -28.54 11.48
CA GLU A 40 2.68 -28.64 11.73
C GLU A 40 1.83 -28.08 10.57
N HIS A 41 2.41 -27.24 9.70
CA HIS A 41 1.68 -26.49 8.67
C HIS A 41 2.04 -26.88 7.23
N ASN A 42 3.25 -27.40 7.00
CA ASN A 42 3.74 -27.75 5.67
C ASN A 42 4.93 -28.74 5.73
N GLU A 43 5.22 -29.34 4.58
CA GLU A 43 6.47 -30.05 4.33
C GLU A 43 7.34 -29.24 3.37
N VAL A 44 8.64 -29.17 3.67
CA VAL A 44 9.66 -28.50 2.87
C VAL A 44 10.58 -29.55 2.27
N TYR A 45 10.78 -29.49 0.96
CA TYR A 45 11.64 -30.36 0.19
C TYR A 45 12.83 -29.54 -0.32
N THR A 46 14.04 -29.88 0.10
CA THR A 46 15.26 -29.11 -0.20
C THR A 46 16.24 -29.93 -1.02
N TRP A 47 16.63 -29.42 -2.19
CA TRP A 47 17.72 -29.97 -3.00
C TRP A 47 18.97 -29.10 -2.80
N SER A 48 19.70 -29.39 -1.73
CA SER A 48 20.83 -28.56 -1.24
C SER A 48 21.86 -28.24 -2.32
N ASP A 49 22.27 -29.22 -3.12
CA ASP A 49 23.29 -29.06 -4.17
C ASP A 49 22.78 -28.34 -5.41
N LEU A 50 21.46 -28.16 -5.53
CA LEU A 50 20.81 -27.50 -6.66
C LEU A 50 20.41 -26.05 -6.34
N GLY A 51 20.43 -25.63 -5.07
CA GLY A 51 19.91 -24.33 -4.66
C GLY A 51 18.39 -24.20 -4.84
N LEU A 52 17.65 -25.29 -4.64
CA LEU A 52 16.19 -25.33 -4.81
C LEU A 52 15.48 -25.76 -3.53
N LYS A 53 14.31 -25.18 -3.30
CA LYS A 53 13.39 -25.56 -2.22
C LYS A 53 11.96 -25.61 -2.76
N ALA A 54 11.14 -26.49 -2.21
CA ALA A 54 9.74 -26.61 -2.56
C ALA A 54 8.88 -26.79 -1.30
N TYR A 55 7.67 -26.27 -1.32
CA TYR A 55 6.74 -26.37 -0.19
C TYR A 55 5.49 -27.14 -0.60
N SER A 56 5.01 -27.98 0.30
CA SER A 56 3.79 -28.76 0.14
C SER A 56 2.92 -28.61 1.37
N LYS A 57 1.65 -28.23 1.20
CA LYS A 57 0.69 -28.18 2.31
C LYS A 57 0.19 -29.58 2.72
N ASP A 58 0.16 -30.53 1.78
CA ASP A 58 -0.46 -31.85 1.96
C ASP A 58 0.51 -33.04 1.92
N GLY A 59 1.81 -32.77 1.69
CA GLY A 59 2.87 -33.76 1.53
C GLY A 59 2.78 -34.57 0.22
N GLN A 60 1.86 -34.24 -0.69
CA GLN A 60 1.61 -34.98 -1.93
C GLN A 60 1.91 -34.13 -3.16
N THR A 61 1.54 -32.85 -3.12
CA THR A 61 1.79 -31.88 -4.18
C THR A 61 2.57 -30.68 -3.69
N VAL A 62 3.51 -30.21 -4.49
CA VAL A 62 4.25 -28.97 -4.29
C VAL A 62 3.41 -27.81 -4.78
N ASP A 63 3.21 -26.82 -3.92
CA ASP A 63 2.47 -25.59 -4.18
C ASP A 63 3.38 -24.44 -4.64
N ILE A 64 4.62 -24.41 -4.12
CA ILE A 64 5.59 -23.33 -4.31
C ILE A 64 6.97 -23.92 -4.56
N ILE A 65 7.73 -23.35 -5.50
CA ILE A 65 9.14 -23.67 -5.76
C ILE A 65 9.97 -22.39 -5.63
N ASP A 66 10.94 -22.38 -4.71
CA ASP A 66 11.93 -21.31 -4.59
C ASP A 66 13.24 -21.70 -5.27
N VAL A 67 13.77 -20.75 -6.04
CA VAL A 67 15.13 -20.78 -6.60
C VAL A 67 16.01 -19.84 -5.79
N ILE A 68 16.97 -20.39 -5.06
CA ILE A 68 17.75 -19.65 -4.05
C ILE A 68 19.10 -19.22 -4.61
N PHE A 69 19.35 -17.91 -4.64
CA PHE A 69 20.62 -17.31 -5.09
C PHE A 69 21.52 -16.90 -3.93
N GLN A 70 20.94 -16.59 -2.76
CA GLN A 70 21.65 -16.35 -1.51
C GLN A 70 21.16 -17.34 -0.43
N PRO A 71 21.86 -18.46 -0.22
CA PRO A 71 21.51 -19.39 0.85
C PRO A 71 21.68 -18.77 2.25
N GLU A 72 20.71 -19.02 3.12
CA GLU A 72 20.73 -18.59 4.51
C GLU A 72 21.13 -19.72 5.48
N ASP A 73 21.48 -19.36 6.72
CA ASP A 73 21.90 -20.29 7.77
C ASP A 73 20.71 -20.75 8.65
N TYR A 74 19.87 -21.63 8.11
CA TYR A 74 18.81 -22.32 8.84
C TYR A 74 18.55 -23.75 8.32
N GLU A 75 17.86 -24.57 9.11
CA GLU A 75 17.82 -26.04 8.97
C GLU A 75 17.37 -26.58 7.60
N HIS A 76 16.44 -25.89 6.93
CA HIS A 76 15.87 -26.32 5.64
C HIS A 76 16.27 -25.42 4.47
N SER A 77 17.24 -24.52 4.66
CA SER A 77 17.86 -23.73 3.60
C SER A 77 18.76 -24.64 2.74
N PRO A 78 18.79 -24.48 1.40
CA PRO A 78 19.82 -25.11 0.58
C PRO A 78 21.23 -24.75 1.06
N LYS A 79 22.20 -25.62 0.84
CA LYS A 79 23.60 -25.35 1.23
C LYS A 79 24.37 -24.55 0.18
N GLU A 80 23.96 -24.66 -1.07
CA GLU A 80 24.60 -24.02 -2.22
C GLU A 80 23.60 -23.11 -2.93
N ALA A 81 24.10 -22.04 -3.54
CA ALA A 81 23.29 -21.18 -4.39
C ALA A 81 22.93 -21.90 -5.70
N PHE A 82 21.82 -21.51 -6.31
CA PHE A 82 21.41 -22.00 -7.62
C PHE A 82 22.44 -21.59 -8.68
N THR A 83 23.04 -22.58 -9.33
CA THR A 83 24.00 -22.37 -10.44
C THR A 83 23.46 -22.86 -11.78
N GLY A 84 22.15 -23.10 -11.86
CA GLY A 84 21.48 -23.54 -13.07
C GLY A 84 21.16 -22.38 -14.01
N GLU A 85 20.36 -22.67 -15.04
CA GLU A 85 19.75 -21.64 -15.89
C GLU A 85 18.31 -21.40 -15.42
N LEU A 86 17.95 -20.17 -15.12
CA LEU A 86 16.56 -19.74 -14.91
C LEU A 86 16.23 -18.70 -15.99
N LEU A 87 15.33 -19.06 -16.91
CA LEU A 87 15.09 -18.28 -18.13
C LEU A 87 13.62 -17.90 -18.27
N LEU A 88 13.34 -16.63 -18.60
CA LEU A 88 12.03 -16.15 -19.04
C LEU A 88 12.12 -15.78 -20.53
N GLU A 89 11.31 -16.42 -21.38
CA GLU A 89 11.35 -16.23 -22.84
C GLU A 89 12.77 -16.42 -23.44
N GLY A 90 13.55 -17.31 -22.83
CA GLY A 90 14.94 -17.59 -23.23
C GLY A 90 15.97 -16.54 -22.82
N ILE A 91 15.59 -15.54 -22.04
CA ILE A 91 16.48 -14.52 -21.46
C ILE A 91 16.77 -14.89 -20.01
N ASP A 92 18.00 -14.64 -19.54
CA ASP A 92 18.37 -14.80 -18.14
C ASP A 92 17.40 -14.01 -17.21
N ILE A 93 17.06 -14.60 -16.07
CA ILE A 93 16.06 -14.07 -15.15
C ILE A 93 16.38 -12.64 -14.66
N ILE A 94 17.66 -12.33 -14.40
CA ILE A 94 18.07 -11.01 -13.90
C ILE A 94 17.99 -9.99 -15.04
N ASP A 95 18.49 -10.36 -16.23
CA ASP A 95 18.41 -9.53 -17.43
C ASP A 95 16.95 -9.24 -17.80
N TYR A 96 16.08 -10.25 -17.75
CA TYR A 96 14.66 -10.10 -18.04
C TYR A 96 14.00 -9.15 -17.03
N TYR A 97 14.28 -9.32 -15.74
CA TYR A 97 13.76 -8.45 -14.67
C TYR A 97 14.11 -6.99 -14.93
N GLN A 98 15.37 -6.69 -15.28
CA GLN A 98 15.82 -5.31 -15.53
C GLN A 98 15.21 -4.70 -16.80
N GLN A 99 15.03 -5.48 -17.86
CA GLN A 99 14.58 -5.00 -19.18
C GLN A 99 13.06 -4.85 -19.31
N ASN A 100 12.28 -5.57 -18.51
CA ASN A 100 10.82 -5.70 -18.67
C ASN A 100 10.04 -5.15 -17.46
N LYS A 101 10.55 -4.06 -16.89
CA LYS A 101 9.94 -3.29 -15.80
C LYS A 101 8.43 -3.05 -15.97
N ASP A 102 8.04 -2.67 -17.18
CA ASP A 102 6.67 -2.39 -17.59
C ASP A 102 5.73 -3.62 -17.62
N LYS A 103 6.27 -4.83 -17.55
CA LYS A 103 5.50 -6.08 -17.55
C LYS A 103 5.30 -6.69 -16.17
N ARG A 104 5.87 -6.10 -15.13
CA ARG A 104 5.71 -6.59 -13.76
C ARG A 104 4.29 -6.31 -13.26
N VAL A 105 3.78 -7.23 -12.46
CA VAL A 105 2.51 -7.08 -11.75
C VAL A 105 2.75 -7.23 -10.26
N LYS A 106 2.00 -6.47 -9.46
CA LYS A 106 1.94 -6.68 -8.02
C LYS A 106 1.21 -7.99 -7.71
N LEU A 107 1.78 -8.84 -6.87
CA LEU A 107 1.06 -10.01 -6.33
C LEU A 107 0.14 -9.64 -5.16
N TRP A 108 0.60 -8.68 -4.35
CA TRP A 108 -0.16 -7.98 -3.33
C TRP A 108 0.18 -6.49 -3.43
N ASP A 109 -0.63 -5.65 -2.81
CA ASP A 109 -0.62 -4.23 -3.12
C ASP A 109 0.64 -3.46 -2.69
N ASP A 110 1.39 -3.98 -1.71
CA ASP A 110 2.68 -3.43 -1.24
C ASP A 110 3.88 -4.21 -1.77
N ASP A 111 3.70 -5.03 -2.82
CA ASP A 111 4.78 -5.78 -3.44
C ASP A 111 5.86 -4.81 -3.98
N PRO A 112 7.06 -4.76 -3.36
CA PRO A 112 8.07 -3.77 -3.72
C PRO A 112 8.79 -4.13 -5.02
N ASN A 113 8.76 -5.40 -5.40
CA ASN A 113 9.61 -5.96 -6.44
C ASN A 113 8.81 -6.33 -7.70
N GLY A 114 7.53 -6.64 -7.52
CA GLY A 114 6.65 -7.15 -8.56
C GLY A 114 7.01 -8.58 -8.98
N ALA A 115 6.08 -9.22 -9.68
CA ALA A 115 6.26 -10.52 -10.30
C ALA A 115 6.01 -10.47 -11.81
N PHE A 116 6.48 -11.50 -12.51
CA PHE A 116 5.99 -11.80 -13.85
C PHE A 116 4.95 -12.92 -13.80
N VAL A 117 4.00 -12.90 -14.73
CA VAL A 117 3.00 -13.96 -14.86
C VAL A 117 3.22 -14.70 -16.16
N PHE A 118 3.54 -15.99 -16.07
CA PHE A 118 3.74 -16.88 -17.21
C PHE A 118 3.00 -18.19 -16.98
N ASN A 119 2.24 -18.65 -17.98
CA ASN A 119 1.53 -19.93 -17.92
C ASN A 119 0.75 -20.13 -16.60
N GLN A 120 0.02 -19.12 -16.11
CA GLN A 120 -0.73 -19.14 -14.83
C GLN A 120 0.13 -19.25 -13.56
N HIS A 121 1.44 -19.02 -13.65
CA HIS A 121 2.35 -18.97 -12.51
C HIS A 121 2.85 -17.55 -12.30
N SER A 122 2.97 -17.13 -11.05
CA SER A 122 3.74 -15.96 -10.67
C SER A 122 5.20 -16.34 -10.50
N ILE A 123 6.08 -15.45 -10.93
CA ILE A 123 7.53 -15.51 -10.71
C ILE A 123 7.89 -14.24 -9.96
N TRP A 124 7.92 -14.32 -8.63
CA TRP A 124 8.19 -13.20 -7.74
C TRP A 124 9.65 -13.13 -7.34
N PHE A 125 10.17 -11.92 -7.16
CA PHE A 125 11.59 -11.66 -6.92
C PHE A 125 11.80 -11.16 -5.50
N ASP A 126 12.61 -11.88 -4.74
CA ASP A 126 13.07 -11.44 -3.42
C ASP A 126 14.42 -10.72 -3.55
N LEU A 127 14.44 -9.45 -3.16
CA LEU A 127 15.58 -8.55 -3.35
C LEU A 127 15.90 -7.83 -2.04
N THR A 128 17.11 -8.04 -1.52
CA THR A 128 17.67 -7.24 -0.42
C THR A 128 18.80 -6.36 -0.95
N ASP A 129 18.71 -5.04 -0.75
CA ASP A 129 19.73 -4.07 -1.20
C ASP A 129 20.11 -4.23 -2.70
N GLU A 130 19.12 -4.45 -3.57
CA GLU A 130 19.26 -4.71 -5.01
C GLU A 130 19.95 -6.05 -5.38
N ILE A 131 20.22 -6.92 -4.40
CA ILE A 131 20.77 -8.27 -4.60
C ILE A 131 19.62 -9.27 -4.65
N LEU A 132 19.59 -10.11 -5.69
CA LEU A 132 18.59 -11.18 -5.82
C LEU A 132 18.91 -12.31 -4.83
N ASP A 133 18.04 -12.48 -3.85
CA ASP A 133 18.15 -13.53 -2.83
C ASP A 133 17.47 -14.81 -3.29
N ALA A 134 16.25 -14.67 -3.81
CA ALA A 134 15.45 -15.78 -4.29
C ALA A 134 14.46 -15.39 -5.40
N VAL A 135 14.01 -16.38 -6.15
CA VAL A 135 12.84 -16.29 -7.01
C VAL A 135 11.82 -17.33 -6.58
N SER A 136 10.62 -16.89 -6.24
CA SER A 136 9.53 -17.76 -5.83
C SER A 136 8.54 -17.98 -6.98
N ILE A 137 8.23 -19.24 -7.25
CA ILE A 137 7.33 -19.68 -8.31
C ILE A 137 6.12 -20.34 -7.67
N GLU A 138 4.93 -19.81 -7.92
CA GLU A 138 3.67 -20.36 -7.42
C GLU A 138 2.54 -20.16 -8.44
N ILE A 139 1.34 -20.69 -8.17
CA ILE A 139 0.17 -20.38 -9.00
C ILE A 139 -0.15 -18.90 -8.85
N TYR A 140 -0.29 -18.22 -9.99
CA TYR A 140 -0.74 -16.83 -9.98
C TYR A 140 -2.20 -16.76 -9.52
N SER A 141 -2.39 -16.40 -8.27
CA SER A 141 -3.59 -15.72 -7.80
C SER A 141 -3.22 -14.25 -7.65
N LYS A 142 -3.84 -13.36 -8.43
CA LYS A 142 -3.92 -11.95 -8.01
C LYS A 142 -4.58 -12.03 -6.65
N GLY A 143 -3.86 -11.76 -5.56
CA GLY A 143 -4.32 -12.04 -4.20
C GLY A 143 -5.79 -11.67 -4.11
N GLU A 144 -6.66 -12.60 -3.69
CA GLU A 144 -8.07 -12.26 -3.52
C GLU A 144 -8.07 -11.08 -2.56
N ALA A 145 -8.26 -9.87 -3.09
CA ALA A 145 -8.52 -8.71 -2.27
C ALA A 145 -9.66 -9.17 -1.39
N VAL A 146 -9.43 -9.22 -0.07
CA VAL A 146 -10.51 -9.39 0.87
C VAL A 146 -11.41 -8.21 0.60
N ILE A 147 -12.44 -8.41 -0.24
CA ILE A 147 -13.47 -7.41 -0.44
C ILE A 147 -14.22 -7.44 0.87
N ALA A 148 -13.77 -6.63 1.83
CA ALA A 148 -14.54 -6.40 3.03
C ALA A 148 -15.92 -5.95 2.58
N GLU A 149 -16.96 -6.55 3.16
CA GLU A 149 -18.31 -6.09 2.88
C GLU A 149 -18.36 -4.58 3.21
N PRO A 150 -18.73 -3.72 2.24
CA PRO A 150 -18.68 -2.29 2.45
C PRO A 150 -19.63 -1.93 3.58
N LEU A 151 -19.10 -1.19 4.56
CA LEU A 151 -19.91 -0.73 5.68
C LEU A 151 -21.04 0.19 5.18
N PRO A 152 -22.24 0.09 5.77
CA PRO A 152 -23.34 0.96 5.38
C PRO A 152 -23.02 2.41 5.74
N LEU A 153 -23.30 3.31 4.80
CA LEU A 153 -23.19 4.74 5.03
C LEU A 153 -24.35 5.24 5.90
N ASP A 154 -24.05 6.22 6.72
CA ASP A 154 -25.04 6.90 7.54
C ASP A 154 -25.92 7.79 6.67
N LYS A 155 -27.15 8.04 7.15
CA LYS A 155 -28.10 8.91 6.45
C LYS A 155 -27.52 10.30 6.26
N GLY A 156 -27.54 10.82 5.02
CA GLY A 156 -27.00 12.12 4.66
C GLY A 156 -25.64 12.07 3.96
N PHE A 157 -25.00 10.90 3.86
CA PHE A 157 -23.73 10.70 3.17
C PHE A 157 -23.87 9.85 1.89
N GLU A 158 -25.08 9.71 1.35
CA GLU A 158 -25.36 8.87 0.18
C GLU A 158 -24.62 9.32 -1.10
N ASN A 159 -24.15 10.57 -1.14
CA ASN A 159 -23.35 11.13 -2.23
C ASN A 159 -21.84 10.84 -2.11
N MET A 160 -21.37 10.35 -0.97
CA MET A 160 -19.93 10.12 -0.73
C MET A 160 -19.29 9.16 -1.76
N PRO A 161 -19.94 8.04 -2.16
CA PRO A 161 -19.39 7.17 -3.20
C PRO A 161 -19.26 7.85 -4.56
N GLU A 162 -20.21 8.71 -4.93
CA GLU A 162 -20.16 9.45 -6.19
C GLU A 162 -19.00 10.46 -6.20
N LEU A 163 -18.78 11.15 -5.08
CA LEU A 163 -17.69 12.10 -4.94
C LEU A 163 -16.32 11.41 -5.00
N TRP A 164 -16.16 10.29 -4.31
CA TRP A 164 -14.97 9.43 -4.41
C TRP A 164 -14.73 8.99 -5.86
N GLN A 165 -15.77 8.51 -6.55
CA GLN A 165 -15.63 8.07 -7.94
C GLN A 165 -15.15 9.21 -8.85
N GLN A 166 -15.67 10.43 -8.67
CA GLN A 166 -15.21 11.59 -9.44
C GLN A 166 -13.73 11.91 -9.19
N TRP A 167 -13.26 11.79 -7.93
CA TRP A 167 -11.86 11.99 -7.60
C TRP A 167 -10.95 10.88 -8.16
N ILE A 168 -11.40 9.63 -8.07
CA ILE A 168 -10.73 8.48 -8.66
C ILE A 168 -10.61 8.64 -10.18
N ASP A 169 -11.70 9.01 -10.85
CA ASP A 169 -11.73 9.19 -12.30
C ASP A 169 -10.77 10.30 -12.73
N ALA A 170 -10.79 11.45 -12.04
CA ALA A 170 -9.87 12.56 -12.30
C ALA A 170 -8.40 12.14 -12.11
N THR A 171 -8.10 11.34 -11.10
CA THR A 171 -6.74 10.83 -10.83
C THR A 171 -6.30 9.82 -11.89
N LYS A 172 -7.19 8.91 -12.29
CA LYS A 172 -6.93 7.86 -13.30
C LYS A 172 -6.66 8.38 -14.70
N GLU A 173 -7.04 9.62 -15.01
CA GLU A 173 -6.62 10.27 -16.26
C GLU A 173 -5.09 10.43 -16.36
N TYR A 174 -4.38 10.43 -15.23
CA TYR A 174 -2.95 10.73 -15.15
C TYR A 174 -2.11 9.63 -14.48
N VAL A 175 -2.70 8.87 -13.55
CA VAL A 175 -2.02 7.83 -12.77
C VAL A 175 -2.72 6.49 -12.98
N GLU A 176 -2.04 5.55 -13.62
CA GLU A 176 -2.56 4.19 -13.81
C GLU A 176 -2.65 3.44 -12.47
N GLU A 177 -3.61 2.52 -12.32
CA GLU A 177 -3.73 1.68 -11.12
C GLU A 177 -2.50 0.80 -10.85
N SER A 178 -1.71 0.50 -11.90
CA SER A 178 -0.45 -0.23 -11.81
C SER A 178 0.69 0.62 -11.23
N ASN A 179 0.51 1.93 -11.07
CA ASN A 179 1.53 2.81 -10.55
C ASN A 179 1.83 2.51 -9.06
N ALA A 180 3.10 2.50 -8.69
CA ALA A 180 3.54 2.20 -7.32
C ALA A 180 2.92 3.13 -6.26
N TYR A 181 2.57 4.36 -6.62
CA TYR A 181 1.95 5.37 -5.73
C TYR A 181 0.43 5.46 -5.86
N TYR A 182 -0.19 4.64 -6.72
CA TYR A 182 -1.65 4.46 -6.71
C TYR A 182 -2.03 3.57 -5.52
N ASN A 183 -2.28 4.21 -4.38
CA ASN A 183 -2.38 3.58 -3.06
C ASN A 183 -3.82 3.43 -2.54
N LEU A 184 -4.84 3.56 -3.40
CA LEU A 184 -6.24 3.41 -3.01
C LEU A 184 -6.57 1.97 -2.59
N THR A 185 -7.39 1.82 -1.56
CA THR A 185 -7.92 0.53 -1.11
C THR A 185 -9.46 0.55 -1.02
N TYR A 186 -10.03 -0.60 -0.66
CA TYR A 186 -11.44 -0.67 -0.26
C TYR A 186 -11.65 0.11 1.05
N GLY A 187 -12.90 0.43 1.35
CA GLY A 187 -13.27 1.13 2.59
C GLY A 187 -12.93 0.32 3.84
N ILE A 188 -12.91 0.99 4.99
CA ILE A 188 -12.56 0.35 6.27
C ILE A 188 -13.51 -0.79 6.63
N THR A 189 -12.99 -1.78 7.36
CA THR A 189 -13.79 -2.89 7.89
C THR A 189 -14.44 -2.54 9.23
N GLU A 190 -15.43 -3.33 9.65
CA GLU A 190 -16.02 -3.21 10.99
C GLU A 190 -14.97 -3.38 12.09
N GLU A 191 -13.98 -4.26 11.88
CA GLU A 191 -12.87 -4.48 12.82
C GLU A 191 -11.98 -3.24 12.93
N GLN A 192 -11.55 -2.65 11.81
CA GLN A 192 -10.76 -1.42 11.80
C GLN A 192 -11.51 -0.25 12.44
N LEU A 193 -12.83 -0.17 12.21
CA LEU A 193 -13.68 0.84 12.84
C LEU A 193 -13.72 0.67 14.36
N GLN A 194 -13.98 -0.55 14.85
CA GLN A 194 -14.02 -0.84 16.28
C GLN A 194 -12.67 -0.60 16.97
N GLU A 195 -11.57 -1.05 16.36
CA GLU A 195 -10.21 -0.82 16.88
C GLU A 195 -9.88 0.67 17.00
N SER A 196 -10.36 1.49 16.06
CA SER A 196 -10.14 2.94 16.10
C SER A 196 -11.05 3.62 17.13
N GLU A 197 -12.34 3.25 17.21
CA GLU A 197 -13.27 3.82 18.19
C GLU A 197 -12.86 3.53 19.64
N ASP A 198 -12.23 2.38 19.90
CA ASP A 198 -11.70 2.03 21.23
C ASP A 198 -10.50 2.89 21.67
N GLN A 199 -9.82 3.56 20.72
CA GLN A 199 -8.66 4.42 21.00
C GLN A 199 -9.02 5.89 21.20
N PHE A 200 -10.12 6.37 20.61
CA PHE A 200 -10.59 7.73 20.80
C PHE A 200 -11.51 7.84 22.03
N ASP A 201 -11.17 8.73 22.98
CA ASP A 201 -12.05 9.07 24.11
C ASP A 201 -13.28 9.92 23.70
N PHE A 202 -13.42 10.24 22.41
CA PHE A 202 -14.51 11.05 21.85
C PHE A 202 -14.98 10.48 20.50
N PRO A 203 -16.23 10.73 20.09
CA PRO A 203 -16.73 10.22 18.82
C PRO A 203 -16.05 10.91 17.65
N LEU A 204 -15.54 10.13 16.70
CA LEU A 204 -15.01 10.64 15.44
C LEU A 204 -16.10 11.34 14.62
N PRO A 205 -15.76 12.38 13.82
CA PRO A 205 -16.72 13.08 13.00
C PRO A 205 -17.41 12.13 12.00
N PRO A 206 -18.76 12.15 11.87
CA PRO A 206 -19.46 11.27 10.93
C PRO A 206 -18.99 11.41 9.48
N VAL A 207 -18.60 12.62 9.08
CA VAL A 207 -18.05 12.88 7.73
C VAL A 207 -16.75 12.10 7.48
N LEU A 208 -15.87 11.98 8.48
CA LEU A 208 -14.63 11.23 8.39
C LEU A 208 -14.91 9.74 8.25
N LEU A 209 -15.76 9.20 9.14
CA LEU A 209 -16.12 7.77 9.11
C LEU A 209 -16.76 7.40 7.78
N ASN A 210 -17.74 8.16 7.31
CA ASN A 210 -18.43 7.85 6.05
C ASN A 210 -17.53 8.07 4.82
N PHE A 211 -16.52 8.94 4.90
CA PHE A 211 -15.50 9.05 3.86
C PHE A 211 -14.67 7.76 3.75
N TYR A 212 -14.17 7.24 4.88
CA TYR A 212 -13.36 6.02 4.92
C TYR A 212 -14.14 4.71 4.76
N LYS A 213 -15.46 4.70 5.04
CA LYS A 213 -16.35 3.57 4.71
C LYS A 213 -16.42 3.29 3.20
N VAL A 214 -16.16 4.29 2.35
CA VAL A 214 -16.15 4.12 0.89
C VAL A 214 -14.80 3.61 0.40
N HIS A 215 -13.73 4.34 0.71
CA HIS A 215 -12.36 3.98 0.36
C HIS A 215 -11.40 4.38 1.48
N ASN A 216 -10.36 3.57 1.66
CA ASN A 216 -9.18 3.93 2.44
C ASN A 216 -7.97 4.04 1.49
N VAL A 217 -6.82 4.40 2.03
CA VAL A 217 -5.54 4.41 1.31
C VAL A 217 -4.49 3.67 2.12
N ARG A 218 -3.45 3.17 1.46
CA ARG A 218 -2.24 2.69 2.13
C ARG A 218 -1.24 3.81 2.33
N TRP A 219 -0.51 3.77 3.43
CA TRP A 219 0.61 4.67 3.60
C TRP A 219 1.75 4.30 2.65
N ASN A 220 2.43 5.30 2.10
CA ASN A 220 3.63 5.10 1.29
C ASN A 220 4.72 6.06 1.77
N ALA A 221 5.94 5.57 1.94
CA ALA A 221 7.03 6.37 2.49
C ALA A 221 7.48 7.55 1.61
N VAL A 222 7.10 7.59 0.33
CA VAL A 222 7.55 8.61 -0.63
C VAL A 222 6.45 9.60 -1.01
N THR A 223 5.29 9.12 -1.49
CA THR A 223 4.15 9.97 -1.87
C THR A 223 2.87 9.17 -2.10
N SER A 224 1.72 9.85 -2.20
CA SER A 224 0.43 9.26 -2.57
C SER A 224 -0.20 9.95 -3.80
N ALA A 225 -0.81 9.15 -4.68
CA ALA A 225 -1.65 9.67 -5.77
C ALA A 225 -2.95 10.33 -5.28
N PHE A 226 -3.40 10.00 -4.07
CA PHE A 226 -4.58 10.57 -3.44
C PHE A 226 -4.14 11.56 -2.36
N SER A 227 -3.96 12.81 -2.78
CA SER A 227 -3.49 13.90 -1.95
C SER A 227 -4.23 15.20 -2.27
N PHE A 228 -4.19 16.17 -1.35
CA PHE A 228 -4.82 17.49 -1.50
C PHE A 228 -3.78 18.58 -1.74
N SER A 229 -4.11 19.53 -2.61
CA SER A 229 -3.29 20.69 -2.94
C SER A 229 -3.88 21.92 -2.27
N VAL A 230 -3.22 22.40 -1.21
CA VAL A 230 -3.70 23.53 -0.41
C VAL A 230 -2.56 24.53 -0.25
N ASN A 231 -2.83 25.80 -0.61
CA ASN A 231 -1.88 26.90 -0.44
C ASN A 231 -0.47 26.66 -1.03
N GLY A 232 -0.37 25.87 -2.09
CA GLY A 232 0.89 25.54 -2.78
C GLY A 232 1.64 24.35 -2.18
N TRP A 233 1.05 23.66 -1.21
CA TRP A 233 1.57 22.44 -0.59
C TRP A 233 0.72 21.23 -0.95
N SER A 234 1.32 20.05 -0.90
CA SER A 234 0.64 18.76 -1.12
C SER A 234 0.50 18.04 0.22
N TYR A 235 -0.70 17.55 0.49
CA TYR A 235 -1.06 16.82 1.70
C TYR A 235 -1.54 15.42 1.34
N ASP A 236 -0.76 14.40 1.64
CA ASP A 236 -1.10 13.01 1.35
C ASP A 236 -2.23 12.55 2.26
N LEU A 237 -3.26 11.91 1.68
CA LEU A 237 -4.34 11.35 2.48
C LEU A 237 -3.78 10.27 3.41
N LEU A 238 -4.10 10.37 4.70
CA LEU A 238 -3.68 9.39 5.70
C LEU A 238 -4.51 8.10 5.55
N PRO A 239 -3.95 6.92 5.80
CA PRO A 239 -4.76 5.75 6.09
C PRO A 239 -5.59 5.96 7.35
N PHE A 240 -6.78 5.36 7.41
CA PHE A 240 -7.65 5.48 8.56
C PHE A 240 -6.98 5.06 9.87
N GLU A 241 -6.23 3.96 9.85
CA GLU A 241 -5.50 3.41 10.99
C GLU A 241 -4.38 4.32 11.50
N LYS A 242 -3.93 5.30 10.71
CA LYS A 242 -2.88 6.26 11.08
C LYS A 242 -3.43 7.50 11.78
N ILE A 243 -4.73 7.77 11.66
CA ILE A 243 -5.34 9.02 12.14
C ILE A 243 -5.12 9.21 13.65
N ILE A 244 -5.19 8.13 14.44
CA ILE A 244 -4.97 8.20 15.89
C ILE A 244 -3.51 8.52 16.22
N ASP A 245 -2.55 7.82 15.60
CA ASP A 245 -1.11 8.06 15.80
C ASP A 245 -0.79 9.54 15.53
N GLU A 246 -1.21 10.06 14.38
CA GLU A 246 -0.97 11.46 13.99
C GLU A 246 -1.70 12.45 14.90
N TRP A 247 -2.91 12.10 15.37
CA TRP A 247 -3.64 12.94 16.32
C TRP A 247 -2.92 13.01 17.66
N GLU A 248 -2.42 11.89 18.19
CA GLU A 248 -1.64 11.83 19.42
C GLU A 248 -0.36 12.65 19.30
N GLU A 249 0.38 12.54 18.19
CA GLU A 249 1.56 13.36 17.92
C GLU A 249 1.26 14.86 17.93
N ILE A 250 0.12 15.28 17.35
CA ILE A 250 -0.33 16.68 17.39
C ILE A 250 -0.73 17.11 18.81
N GLN A 251 -1.36 16.23 19.59
CA GLN A 251 -1.74 16.53 20.98
C GLN A 251 -0.52 16.61 21.91
N ASP A 252 0.51 15.81 21.69
CA ASP A 252 1.75 15.84 22.47
C ASP A 252 2.51 17.17 22.34
N LEU A 253 2.24 17.94 21.28
CA LEU A 253 2.74 19.31 21.10
C LEU A 253 1.94 20.36 21.88
N CYS A 254 0.77 20.01 22.42
CA CYS A 254 0.01 20.89 23.30
C CYS A 254 0.58 20.80 24.73
N ASP A 255 0.94 21.95 25.30
CA ASP A 255 1.42 22.06 26.66
C ASP A 255 0.37 22.68 27.62
N ASP A 256 0.79 23.07 28.82
CA ASP A 256 -0.06 23.78 29.77
C ASP A 256 -0.06 25.32 29.55
N GLU A 257 0.68 25.81 28.55
CA GLU A 257 0.81 27.25 28.31
C GLU A 257 -0.39 27.80 27.52
N ILE A 258 -0.87 28.96 27.94
CA ILE A 258 -1.93 29.66 27.22
C ILE A 258 -1.29 30.37 26.02
N LEU A 259 -1.79 30.09 24.82
CA LEU A 259 -1.38 30.82 23.61
C LEU A 259 -1.42 32.33 23.81
N SER A 260 -0.30 32.98 23.54
CA SER A 260 -0.20 34.45 23.54
C SER A 260 -1.08 35.06 22.45
N ASP A 261 -1.48 36.32 22.62
CA ASP A 261 -2.31 37.03 21.63
C ASP A 261 -1.58 37.17 20.27
N GLU A 262 -0.25 37.28 20.27
CA GLU A 262 0.57 37.36 19.06
C GLU A 262 0.49 36.07 18.23
N VAL A 263 0.55 34.90 18.87
CA VAL A 263 0.41 33.61 18.17
C VAL A 263 -1.01 33.44 17.61
N LYS A 264 -2.02 33.91 18.34
CA LYS A 264 -3.43 33.85 17.90
C LYS A 264 -3.72 34.72 16.68
N GLU A 265 -2.89 35.71 16.34
CA GLU A 265 -3.08 36.50 15.12
C GLU A 265 -2.99 35.64 13.84
N GLY A 266 -2.24 34.54 13.88
CA GLY A 266 -2.15 33.57 12.77
C GLY A 266 -3.35 32.62 12.66
N TYR A 267 -4.28 32.66 13.61
CA TYR A 267 -5.36 31.69 13.73
C TYR A 267 -6.65 32.30 13.19
N SER A 268 -7.39 31.53 12.39
CA SER A 268 -8.69 31.96 11.90
C SER A 268 -9.67 32.21 13.05
N ASP A 269 -10.46 33.28 12.97
CA ASP A 269 -11.53 33.55 13.94
C ASP A 269 -12.70 32.55 13.88
N LYS A 270 -12.63 31.59 12.96
CA LYS A 270 -13.54 30.46 12.81
C LYS A 270 -13.15 29.25 13.65
N VAL A 271 -11.89 29.15 14.08
CA VAL A 271 -11.41 28.00 14.85
C VAL A 271 -11.39 28.32 16.34
N LYS A 272 -11.51 27.28 17.17
CA LYS A 272 -11.34 27.40 18.62
C LYS A 272 -10.06 26.67 19.02
N ALA A 273 -8.99 27.41 19.21
CA ALA A 273 -7.71 26.85 19.66
C ALA A 273 -7.39 27.35 21.06
N SER A 274 -7.18 26.42 21.99
CA SER A 274 -6.67 26.71 23.33
C SER A 274 -5.16 26.54 23.44
N ASN A 275 -4.56 25.70 22.58
CA ASN A 275 -3.12 25.47 22.48
C ASN A 275 -2.69 25.28 21.00
N TYR A 276 -1.55 24.64 20.74
CA TYR A 276 -1.01 24.30 19.42
C TYR A 276 -2.08 23.75 18.48
N ALA A 277 -2.94 22.87 19.00
CA ALA A 277 -4.17 22.40 18.38
C ALA A 277 -5.33 22.37 19.38
N ASN A 278 -6.52 21.99 18.91
CA ASN A 278 -7.65 21.56 19.73
C ASN A 278 -7.73 20.02 19.66
N SER A 279 -8.05 19.37 20.78
CA SER A 279 -8.20 17.91 20.83
C SER A 279 -9.33 17.38 19.94
N GLN A 280 -10.25 18.24 19.51
CA GLN A 280 -11.33 17.94 18.56
C GLN A 280 -10.99 18.37 17.11
N TRP A 281 -9.71 18.54 16.78
CA TRP A 281 -9.25 18.64 15.39
C TRP A 281 -8.61 17.32 14.98
N ILE A 282 -9.22 16.62 14.01
CA ILE A 282 -8.84 15.26 13.66
C ILE A 282 -8.05 15.30 12.33
N PRO A 283 -6.77 14.89 12.29
CA PRO A 283 -5.99 14.88 11.06
C PRO A 283 -6.55 13.84 10.08
N PHE A 284 -6.49 14.14 8.79
CA PHE A 284 -6.83 13.19 7.72
C PHE A 284 -5.90 13.26 6.52
N ALA A 285 -5.02 14.28 6.45
CA ALA A 285 -3.95 14.34 5.47
C ALA A 285 -2.70 15.00 6.07
N GLU A 286 -1.52 14.59 5.59
CA GLU A 286 -0.21 15.02 6.09
C GLU A 286 0.66 15.68 5.01
N GLY A 287 1.38 16.73 5.38
CA GLY A 287 2.39 17.38 4.52
C GLY A 287 3.78 16.75 4.61
N ARG A 288 3.97 15.72 5.46
CA ARG A 288 5.24 15.02 5.77
C ARG A 288 6.35 15.90 6.39
N ASN A 289 5.98 17.09 6.82
CA ASN A 289 6.84 18.10 7.45
C ASN A 289 6.27 18.59 8.80
N GLY A 290 5.28 17.87 9.33
CA GLY A 290 4.49 18.26 10.50
C GLY A 290 3.32 19.20 10.19
N ASP A 291 3.08 19.54 8.92
CA ASP A 291 1.85 20.22 8.51
C ASP A 291 0.74 19.20 8.27
N TYR A 292 -0.51 19.57 8.57
CA TYR A 292 -1.67 18.68 8.46
C TYR A 292 -2.90 19.39 7.92
N LEU A 293 -3.78 18.62 7.28
CA LEU A 293 -5.19 18.99 7.13
C LEU A 293 -6.01 18.26 8.20
N LEU A 294 -6.85 19.01 8.91
CA LEU A 294 -7.68 18.51 10.00
C LEU A 294 -9.15 18.84 9.79
N ILE A 295 -10.02 17.94 10.24
CA ILE A 295 -11.46 18.16 10.36
C ILE A 295 -11.74 18.77 11.73
N ASP A 296 -12.37 19.95 11.73
CA ASP A 296 -12.72 20.68 12.95
C ASP A 296 -14.08 20.23 13.51
N ALA A 297 -14.05 19.48 14.62
CA ALA A 297 -15.25 19.05 15.33
C ALA A 297 -15.66 19.99 16.50
N ASP A 298 -14.87 21.03 16.77
CA ASP A 298 -15.17 22.04 17.81
C ASP A 298 -14.87 23.45 17.29
N PRO A 299 -15.57 23.90 16.23
CA PRO A 299 -15.35 25.23 15.68
C PRO A 299 -15.79 26.32 16.66
N SER A 300 -15.34 27.55 16.41
CA SER A 300 -15.88 28.73 17.09
C SER A 300 -17.33 29.03 16.66
N GLU A 301 -17.97 30.02 17.29
CA GLU A 301 -19.29 30.53 16.89
C GLU A 301 -19.36 31.06 15.44
N LYS A 302 -18.22 31.37 14.81
CA LYS A 302 -18.13 31.83 13.41
C LYS A 302 -17.77 30.71 12.43
N GLY A 303 -17.37 29.54 12.94
CA GLY A 303 -17.01 28.39 12.14
C GLY A 303 -18.19 27.49 11.82
N VAL A 304 -17.91 26.41 11.10
CA VAL A 304 -18.87 25.37 10.73
C VAL A 304 -18.31 24.02 11.17
N TYR A 305 -19.14 23.19 11.78
CA TYR A 305 -18.72 21.85 12.19
C TYR A 305 -18.32 21.04 10.94
N GLY A 306 -17.13 20.44 10.98
CA GLY A 306 -16.55 19.70 9.85
C GLY A 306 -15.81 20.56 8.83
N GLN A 307 -15.60 21.86 9.10
CA GLN A 307 -14.71 22.68 8.28
C GLN A 307 -13.28 22.13 8.30
N ILE A 308 -12.52 22.41 7.24
CA ILE A 308 -11.15 21.90 7.10
C ILE A 308 -10.16 22.99 7.51
N ILE A 309 -9.29 22.64 8.46
CA ILE A 309 -8.18 23.47 8.93
C ILE A 309 -6.89 22.97 8.27
N GLU A 310 -6.12 23.90 7.72
CA GLU A 310 -4.69 23.68 7.48
C GLU A 310 -3.93 24.14 8.73
N LEU A 311 -3.19 23.20 9.33
CA LEU A 311 -2.29 23.43 10.44
C LEU A 311 -0.87 23.46 9.90
N GLN A 312 -0.25 24.64 9.94
CA GLN A 312 1.16 24.80 9.59
C GLN A 312 2.03 24.82 10.84
N ASN A 313 2.99 23.89 10.91
CA ASN A 313 3.90 23.70 12.01
C ASN A 313 4.86 24.90 12.14
N GLU A 314 5.63 25.19 11.09
CA GLU A 314 6.61 26.29 11.12
C GLU A 314 5.96 27.67 10.98
N GLY A 315 4.82 27.74 10.29
CA GLY A 315 4.11 28.99 10.01
C GLY A 315 3.26 29.50 11.18
N TRP A 316 2.96 28.66 12.17
CA TRP A 316 2.00 28.95 13.25
C TRP A 316 0.64 29.48 12.74
N LEU A 317 0.23 29.04 11.54
CA LEU A 317 -1.05 29.39 10.94
C LEU A 317 -2.07 28.28 11.18
N ARG A 318 -3.31 28.67 11.47
CA ARG A 318 -4.48 27.79 11.55
C ARG A 318 -5.58 28.35 10.67
N THR A 319 -5.53 28.01 9.39
CA THR A 319 -6.41 28.59 8.38
C THR A 319 -7.53 27.64 8.01
N VAL A 320 -8.77 28.15 7.94
CA VAL A 320 -9.88 27.36 7.40
C VAL A 320 -9.82 27.43 5.87
N VAL A 321 -9.54 26.30 5.24
CA VAL A 321 -9.30 26.19 3.78
C VAL A 321 -10.50 25.67 3.01
N ALA A 322 -11.40 24.94 3.66
CA ALA A 322 -12.68 24.53 3.08
C ALA A 322 -13.79 24.52 4.15
N SER A 323 -15.05 24.66 3.72
CA SER A 323 -16.18 24.65 4.65
C SER A 323 -16.68 23.25 5.00
N SER A 324 -16.29 22.25 4.21
CA SER A 324 -16.48 20.82 4.47
C SER A 324 -15.43 19.98 3.72
N LEU A 325 -15.39 18.67 3.99
CA LEU A 325 -14.54 17.73 3.26
C LEU A 325 -14.97 17.61 1.78
N GLU A 326 -16.28 17.66 1.51
CA GLU A 326 -16.81 17.61 0.14
C GLU A 326 -16.39 18.81 -0.70
N ASP A 327 -16.39 20.00 -0.09
CA ASP A 327 -15.87 21.22 -0.73
C ASP A 327 -14.39 21.06 -1.07
N LEU A 328 -13.59 20.48 -0.17
CA LEU A 328 -12.16 20.27 -0.38
C LEU A 328 -11.90 19.27 -1.52
N ILE A 329 -12.59 18.13 -1.54
CA ILE A 329 -12.45 17.12 -2.60
C ILE A 329 -12.86 17.72 -3.95
N THR A 330 -13.95 18.51 -3.98
CA THR A 330 -14.38 19.21 -5.20
C THR A 330 -13.31 20.20 -5.70
N GLN A 331 -12.62 20.88 -4.79
CA GLN A 331 -11.49 21.75 -5.15
C GLN A 331 -10.30 20.93 -5.68
N GLU A 332 -9.94 19.81 -5.06
CA GLU A 332 -8.84 18.96 -5.53
C GLU A 332 -9.11 18.38 -6.93
N ILE A 333 -10.35 17.93 -7.19
CA ILE A 333 -10.76 17.49 -8.53
C ILE A 333 -10.53 18.59 -9.56
N ALA A 334 -10.90 19.84 -9.24
CA ALA A 334 -10.67 20.98 -10.12
C ALA A 334 -9.17 21.29 -10.30
N VAL A 335 -8.36 21.15 -9.25
CA VAL A 335 -6.90 21.30 -9.32
C VAL A 335 -6.31 20.25 -10.27
N ILE A 336 -6.63 18.96 -10.08
CA ILE A 336 -6.19 17.86 -10.94
C ILE A 336 -6.53 18.13 -12.40
N GLN A 337 -7.76 18.53 -12.70
CA GLN A 337 -8.21 18.85 -14.06
C GLN A 337 -7.49 20.05 -14.68
N SER A 338 -7.05 21.01 -13.84
CA SER A 338 -6.37 22.22 -14.31
C SER A 338 -4.86 22.06 -14.48
N GLU A 339 -4.21 21.31 -13.59
CA GLU A 339 -2.75 21.13 -13.58
C GLU A 339 -2.29 19.90 -14.34
N GLY A 340 -3.14 18.86 -14.43
CA GLY A 340 -2.89 17.62 -15.14
C GLY A 340 -1.55 16.98 -14.78
N ASN A 341 -0.70 16.73 -15.78
CA ASN A 341 0.63 16.11 -15.56
C ASN A 341 1.54 16.91 -14.61
N ASN A 342 1.35 18.23 -14.43
CA ASN A 342 2.17 18.99 -13.48
C ASN A 342 1.93 18.54 -12.04
N ARG A 343 0.71 18.09 -11.73
CA ARG A 343 0.33 17.55 -10.42
C ARG A 343 1.00 16.21 -10.13
N PHE A 344 1.08 15.36 -11.16
CA PHE A 344 1.50 13.95 -11.01
C PHE A 344 2.86 13.63 -11.62
N GLY A 345 3.64 14.63 -12.06
CA GLY A 345 4.89 14.40 -12.80
C GLY A 345 5.87 13.48 -12.08
N PHE A 346 6.10 13.71 -10.78
CA PHE A 346 6.95 12.83 -9.97
C PHE A 346 6.42 11.39 -9.91
N ILE A 347 5.11 11.22 -9.69
CA ILE A 347 4.44 9.92 -9.61
C ILE A 347 4.51 9.18 -10.96
N GLN A 348 4.35 9.88 -12.08
CA GLN A 348 4.44 9.30 -13.42
C GLN A 348 5.88 8.88 -13.78
N GLU A 349 6.87 9.67 -13.35
CA GLU A 349 8.29 9.40 -13.59
C GLU A 349 8.83 8.26 -12.74
N ASN A 350 8.40 8.15 -11.48
CA ASN A 350 9.00 7.26 -10.49
C ASN A 350 8.08 6.13 -10.03
N GLY A 351 6.82 6.12 -10.46
CA GLY A 351 5.83 5.12 -10.06
C GLY A 351 5.73 3.94 -11.02
N LYS A 352 6.65 3.83 -11.98
CA LYS A 352 6.83 2.63 -12.79
C LYS A 352 7.71 1.65 -12.03
N PHE A 353 7.26 0.40 -11.94
CA PHE A 353 8.06 -0.73 -11.44
C PHE A 353 9.39 -0.89 -12.19
#